data_AF-A0A966R142-F1
#
_entry.id   AF-A0A966R142-F1
#
_cell.length_a   1.000
_cell.length_b   1.000
_cell.length_c   1.000
_cell.angle_alpha   90.00
_cell.angle_beta   90.00
_cell.angle_gamma   90.00
#
_symmetry.space_group_name_H-M   'P 1'
#
loop_
_entity.id
_entity.type
_entity.pdbx_description
1 polymer ?
#
loop_
_entity_poly.entity_id
_entity_poly.type
_entity_poly.pdbx_seq_one_letter_code
_entity_poly.pdbx_strand_id
1 'polypeptide(L)'
;MLYFEQLSSRLMLSLNTWGLEQIHVNLAHDITKGSKDVIIATIDSGMNTNISNIWVNKGEIPNNGIDDEGDGYVDDVNGWNFTSNNNNTTDNYGHGTHIAGIITQVAPNVSIMPLKFLDDKGIGDTGGAIQAIKYVEIMKEVYHVNIVAVNASWGGGVGFSDMLYQEIQNLNKDNIIFLSAAGNSGRNTDIIPSYPSCYQLDNIISVGALNYDKINLAGFSNYGKNTVDLASPGSAIYSTLPNNNNGYLSGTSVAAPFVTGTIGLMKSVNNNLSIGEIRWDLLNSVNKISALSDKVVSGGCLDTNNALRLSIGLNKINYINIPQEPSIVKVNINKVFGIIKHQNQSTISVIINGREVKNFIASGKFSEPLKRNMFHRGWNTVEIYENGMLLNKVRIKRIV
;
A
#
# COMPACT_ATOMS: atom_id res chain seq x y z
N MET A 1 -15.38 -41.99 -3.11
CA MET A 1 -14.85 -41.28 -4.29
C MET A 1 -15.32 -39.82 -4.30
N LEU A 2 -16.62 -39.53 -4.34
CA LEU A 2 -17.19 -38.17 -4.30
C LEU A 2 -16.75 -37.29 -3.11
N TYR A 3 -16.63 -37.86 -1.90
CA TYR A 3 -16.15 -37.12 -0.72
C TYR A 3 -14.66 -36.73 -0.81
N PHE A 4 -13.83 -37.60 -1.39
CA PHE A 4 -12.41 -37.32 -1.61
C PHE A 4 -12.18 -36.29 -2.73
N GLU A 5 -13.02 -36.29 -3.78
CA GLU A 5 -12.99 -35.27 -4.83
C GLU A 5 -13.47 -33.90 -4.33
N GLN A 6 -14.48 -33.85 -3.46
CA GLN A 6 -14.91 -32.61 -2.79
C GLN A 6 -13.86 -32.05 -1.83
N LEU A 7 -13.16 -32.92 -1.09
CA LEU A 7 -12.04 -32.51 -0.24
C LEU A 7 -10.84 -32.00 -1.07
N SER A 8 -10.49 -32.71 -2.15
CA SER A 8 -9.45 -32.31 -3.10
C SER A 8 -9.74 -30.95 -3.73
N SER A 9 -10.95 -30.74 -4.24
CA SER A 9 -11.35 -29.48 -4.86
C SER A 9 -11.41 -28.31 -3.86
N ARG A 10 -11.87 -28.53 -2.63
CA ARG A 10 -11.82 -27.51 -1.56
C ARG A 10 -10.40 -27.17 -1.14
N LEU A 11 -9.52 -28.18 -1.03
CA LEU A 11 -8.11 -27.96 -0.68
C LEU A 11 -7.39 -27.17 -1.79
N MET A 12 -7.62 -27.52 -3.06
CA MET A 12 -7.09 -26.78 -4.21
C MET A 12 -7.61 -25.35 -4.27
N LEU A 13 -8.90 -25.12 -4.01
CA LEU A 13 -9.46 -23.76 -3.97
C LEU A 13 -8.86 -22.92 -2.83
N SER A 14 -8.69 -23.52 -1.65
CA SER A 14 -8.05 -22.87 -0.50
C SER A 14 -6.56 -22.57 -0.75
N LEU A 15 -5.84 -23.47 -1.42
CA LEU A 15 -4.45 -23.24 -1.86
C LEU A 15 -4.36 -22.10 -2.89
N ASN A 16 -5.31 -21.99 -3.80
CA ASN A 16 -5.30 -20.94 -4.82
C ASN A 16 -5.60 -19.54 -4.26
N THR A 17 -6.36 -19.47 -3.16
CA THR A 17 -6.91 -18.20 -2.65
C THR A 17 -6.35 -17.79 -1.29
N TRP A 18 -5.45 -18.58 -0.69
CA TRP A 18 -4.94 -18.33 0.66
C TRP A 18 -4.40 -16.91 0.87
N GLY A 19 -3.71 -16.34 -0.13
CA GLY A 19 -3.14 -15.00 -0.05
C GLY A 19 -4.24 -13.93 -0.04
N LEU A 20 -5.29 -14.11 -0.85
CA LEU A 20 -6.47 -13.24 -0.87
C LEU A 20 -7.24 -13.30 0.46
N GLU A 21 -7.40 -14.50 1.02
CA GLU A 21 -8.01 -14.69 2.33
C GLU A 21 -7.18 -14.04 3.45
N GLN A 22 -5.85 -14.19 3.41
CA GLN A 22 -4.93 -13.68 4.43
C GLN A 22 -4.99 -12.16 4.59
N ILE A 23 -5.28 -11.44 3.50
CA ILE A 23 -5.38 -9.98 3.49
C ILE A 23 -6.81 -9.47 3.59
N HIS A 24 -7.79 -10.37 3.78
CA HIS A 24 -9.22 -10.06 3.89
C HIS A 24 -9.78 -9.27 2.69
N VAL A 25 -9.33 -9.59 1.47
CA VAL A 25 -9.71 -8.82 0.28
C VAL A 25 -11.20 -8.90 -0.04
N ASN A 26 -11.85 -10.02 0.27
CA ASN A 26 -13.29 -10.22 0.06
C ASN A 26 -14.12 -9.18 0.83
N LEU A 27 -13.72 -8.85 2.07
CA LEU A 27 -14.38 -7.81 2.86
C LEU A 27 -14.13 -6.41 2.29
N ALA A 28 -12.97 -6.19 1.65
CA ALA A 28 -12.69 -4.94 0.94
C ALA A 28 -13.54 -4.81 -0.35
N HIS A 29 -13.80 -5.92 -1.03
CA HIS A 29 -14.66 -5.97 -2.23
C HIS A 29 -16.13 -5.62 -1.97
N ASP A 30 -16.60 -5.78 -0.72
CA ASP A 30 -17.91 -5.28 -0.29
C ASP A 30 -17.98 -3.73 -0.27
N ILE A 31 -16.82 -3.05 -0.19
CA ILE A 31 -16.71 -1.59 -0.24
C ILE A 31 -16.44 -1.11 -1.66
N THR A 32 -15.42 -1.68 -2.33
CA THR A 32 -15.05 -1.33 -3.70
C THR A 32 -14.29 -2.48 -4.37
N LYS A 33 -14.43 -2.57 -5.69
CA LYS A 33 -13.62 -3.46 -6.54
C LYS A 33 -12.55 -2.71 -7.34
N GLY A 34 -12.39 -1.41 -7.09
CA GLY A 34 -11.53 -0.51 -7.86
C GLY A 34 -12.31 0.33 -8.87
N SER A 35 -11.59 1.14 -9.64
CA SER A 35 -12.15 1.94 -10.75
C SER A 35 -11.18 1.91 -11.93
N LYS A 36 -11.72 1.89 -13.16
CA LYS A 36 -10.93 1.89 -14.40
C LYS A 36 -10.17 3.21 -14.59
N ASP A 37 -10.61 4.25 -13.92
CA ASP A 37 -9.95 5.56 -13.88
C ASP A 37 -8.75 5.59 -12.94
N VAL A 38 -8.49 4.52 -12.17
CA VAL A 38 -7.28 4.36 -11.37
C VAL A 38 -6.31 3.50 -12.16
N ILE A 39 -5.16 4.09 -12.53
CA ILE A 39 -4.13 3.43 -13.32
C ILE A 39 -2.98 3.00 -12.39
N ILE A 40 -2.52 1.76 -12.57
CA ILE A 40 -1.31 1.23 -11.94
C ILE A 40 -0.33 0.87 -13.05
N ALA A 41 0.86 1.44 -13.00
CA ALA A 41 1.94 1.07 -13.91
C ALA A 41 2.67 -0.18 -13.39
N THR A 42 2.89 -1.17 -14.24
CA THR A 42 3.70 -2.36 -13.93
C THR A 42 4.98 -2.31 -14.74
N ILE A 43 6.11 -2.02 -14.08
CA ILE A 43 7.43 -2.00 -14.71
C ILE A 43 8.05 -3.38 -14.53
N ASP A 44 7.96 -4.23 -15.56
CA ASP A 44 8.29 -5.66 -15.45
C ASP A 44 8.65 -6.28 -16.83
N SER A 45 8.38 -7.58 -17.05
CA SER A 45 8.62 -8.30 -18.31
C SER A 45 7.52 -8.14 -19.37
N GLY A 46 6.56 -7.25 -19.14
CA GLY A 46 5.39 -7.01 -19.98
C GLY A 46 4.10 -7.58 -19.38
N MET A 47 3.07 -7.73 -20.22
CA MET A 47 1.78 -8.30 -19.82
C MET A 47 1.06 -8.93 -21.02
N ASN A 48 0.35 -10.03 -20.79
CA ASN A 48 -0.49 -10.65 -21.82
C ASN A 48 -1.95 -10.15 -21.76
N THR A 49 -2.61 -10.16 -22.92
CA THR A 49 -3.98 -9.66 -23.14
C THR A 49 -5.09 -10.48 -22.48
N ASN A 50 -4.76 -11.64 -21.92
CA ASN A 50 -5.70 -12.45 -21.13
C ASN A 50 -6.13 -11.76 -19.83
N ILE A 51 -5.46 -10.68 -19.42
CA ILE A 51 -5.91 -9.80 -18.35
C ILE A 51 -6.71 -8.65 -18.96
N SER A 52 -8.03 -8.63 -18.74
CA SER A 52 -8.99 -7.69 -19.36
C SER A 52 -8.87 -6.23 -18.92
N ASN A 53 -7.84 -5.88 -18.17
CA ASN A 53 -7.71 -4.62 -17.45
C ASN A 53 -6.54 -3.77 -17.93
N ILE A 54 -6.06 -4.00 -19.15
CA ILE A 54 -5.01 -3.19 -19.74
C ILE A 54 -5.52 -1.76 -19.95
N TRP A 55 -4.71 -0.79 -19.54
CA TRP A 55 -4.91 0.63 -19.79
C TRP A 55 -4.81 0.92 -21.28
N VAL A 56 -5.63 1.86 -21.76
CA VAL A 56 -5.64 2.30 -23.15
C VAL A 56 -5.26 3.76 -23.19
N ASN A 57 -4.19 4.06 -23.91
CA ASN A 57 -3.83 5.43 -24.26
C ASN A 57 -4.88 6.01 -25.19
N LYS A 58 -5.52 7.10 -24.77
CA LYS A 58 -6.55 7.77 -25.57
C LYS A 58 -5.96 8.82 -26.52
N GLY A 59 -4.68 9.17 -26.36
CA GLY A 59 -3.95 10.03 -27.27
C GLY A 59 -3.59 9.35 -28.59
N GLU A 60 -3.41 8.02 -28.57
CA GLU A 60 -2.97 7.23 -29.71
C GLU A 60 -4.10 6.66 -30.57
N ILE A 61 -3.89 6.64 -31.89
CA ILE A 61 -4.72 5.94 -32.87
C ILE A 61 -4.05 4.60 -33.20
N PRO A 62 -4.66 3.46 -32.84
CA PRO A 62 -3.97 2.18 -32.95
C PRO A 62 -3.51 1.79 -34.36
N ASN A 63 -2.22 1.46 -34.49
CA ASN A 63 -1.57 0.91 -35.67
C ASN A 63 -1.53 1.86 -36.87
N ASN A 64 -1.43 3.17 -36.63
CA ASN A 64 -1.24 4.15 -37.71
C ASN A 64 0.25 4.43 -37.99
N GLY A 65 1.18 3.96 -37.14
CA GLY A 65 2.61 4.18 -37.27
C GLY A 65 3.07 5.60 -36.91
N ILE A 66 2.26 6.34 -36.16
CA ILE A 66 2.48 7.74 -35.77
C ILE A 66 2.49 7.81 -34.24
N ASP A 67 3.26 8.73 -33.70
CA ASP A 67 3.15 9.19 -32.31
C ASP A 67 2.15 10.36 -32.33
N ASP A 68 0.87 10.07 -32.03
CA ASP A 68 -0.23 10.99 -32.25
C ASP A 68 -0.27 12.11 -31.20
N GLU A 69 0.19 11.82 -29.98
CA GLU A 69 0.21 12.78 -28.87
C GLU A 69 1.58 13.43 -28.61
N GLY A 70 2.60 13.03 -29.37
CA GLY A 70 3.93 13.64 -29.38
C GLY A 70 4.76 13.35 -28.14
N ASP A 71 4.56 12.21 -27.50
CA ASP A 71 5.21 11.81 -26.25
C ASP A 71 6.57 11.13 -26.48
N GLY A 72 6.89 10.81 -27.74
CA GLY A 72 8.08 10.11 -28.19
C GLY A 72 7.89 8.60 -28.42
N TYR A 73 6.68 8.07 -28.26
CA TYR A 73 6.38 6.63 -28.24
C TYR A 73 5.28 6.26 -29.26
N VAL A 74 5.70 5.94 -30.48
CA VAL A 74 4.81 5.57 -31.60
C VAL A 74 3.85 4.41 -31.27
N ASP A 75 2.54 4.63 -31.39
CA ASP A 75 1.49 3.64 -31.20
C ASP A 75 1.51 2.97 -29.81
N ASP A 76 1.90 3.66 -28.74
CA ASP A 76 1.99 3.13 -27.36
C ASP A 76 0.62 2.92 -26.67
N VAL A 77 -0.38 2.53 -27.45
CA VAL A 77 -1.80 2.32 -27.09
C VAL A 77 -2.00 1.59 -25.77
N ASN A 78 -1.12 0.66 -25.42
CA ASN A 78 -1.21 -0.14 -24.19
C ASN A 78 0.04 -0.05 -23.31
N GLY A 79 0.85 1.00 -23.46
CA GLY A 79 2.16 1.15 -22.82
C GLY A 79 3.31 0.77 -23.75
N TRP A 80 4.51 0.69 -23.19
CA TRP A 80 5.75 0.63 -23.97
C TRP A 80 6.69 -0.52 -23.59
N ASN A 81 7.44 -0.99 -24.59
CA ASN A 81 8.52 -1.94 -24.41
C ASN A 81 9.88 -1.27 -24.64
N PHE A 82 10.56 -0.98 -23.53
CA PHE A 82 11.88 -0.37 -23.46
C PHE A 82 13.02 -1.32 -23.87
N THR A 83 12.78 -2.63 -23.94
CA THR A 83 13.82 -3.59 -24.38
C THR A 83 14.02 -3.58 -25.89
N SER A 84 12.93 -3.43 -26.65
CA SER A 84 12.94 -3.40 -28.12
C SER A 84 12.52 -2.06 -28.71
N ASN A 85 12.25 -1.07 -27.87
CA ASN A 85 11.80 0.28 -28.22
C ASN A 85 10.61 0.28 -29.20
N ASN A 86 9.51 -0.37 -28.80
CA ASN A 86 8.26 -0.43 -29.55
C ASN A 86 7.05 -0.60 -28.62
N ASN A 87 5.85 -0.59 -29.18
CA ASN A 87 4.59 -0.76 -28.47
C ASN A 87 4.23 -2.22 -28.10
N ASN A 88 5.10 -3.20 -28.38
CA ASN A 88 4.80 -4.59 -28.08
C ASN A 88 5.17 -4.94 -26.62
N THR A 89 4.20 -4.78 -25.73
CA THR A 89 4.32 -5.10 -24.30
C THR A 89 4.06 -6.56 -23.95
N THR A 90 3.97 -7.45 -24.95
CA THR A 90 3.71 -8.89 -24.71
C THR A 90 4.78 -9.50 -23.81
N ASP A 91 4.32 -10.31 -22.86
CA ASP A 91 5.18 -10.97 -21.90
C ASP A 91 5.44 -12.43 -22.27
N ASN A 92 6.65 -12.70 -22.76
CA ASN A 92 7.10 -14.05 -23.07
C ASN A 92 7.86 -14.72 -21.90
N TYR A 93 8.17 -13.96 -20.84
CA TYR A 93 8.86 -14.49 -19.66
C TYR A 93 7.86 -15.02 -18.61
N GLY A 94 6.73 -14.31 -18.45
CA GLY A 94 5.59 -14.69 -17.62
C GLY A 94 5.52 -14.01 -16.25
N HIS A 95 6.59 -13.36 -15.81
CA HIS A 95 6.62 -12.71 -14.50
C HIS A 95 5.65 -11.52 -14.44
N GLY A 96 5.74 -10.57 -15.37
CA GLY A 96 4.86 -9.40 -15.41
C GLY A 96 3.37 -9.75 -15.52
N THR A 97 3.02 -10.77 -16.32
CA THR A 97 1.65 -11.30 -16.39
C THR A 97 1.17 -11.84 -15.03
N HIS A 98 2.04 -12.56 -14.30
CA HIS A 98 1.71 -13.07 -12.96
C HIS A 98 1.47 -11.96 -11.96
N ILE A 99 2.33 -10.94 -11.97
CA ILE A 99 2.21 -9.75 -11.12
C ILE A 99 0.91 -9.00 -11.42
N ALA A 100 0.63 -8.70 -12.70
CA ALA A 100 -0.60 -8.03 -13.11
C ALA A 100 -1.87 -8.84 -12.74
N GLY A 101 -1.78 -10.17 -12.81
CA GLY A 101 -2.85 -11.06 -12.36
C GLY A 101 -3.12 -10.92 -10.86
N ILE A 102 -2.10 -10.74 -10.01
CA ILE A 102 -2.31 -10.54 -8.56
C ILE A 102 -2.95 -9.19 -8.30
N ILE A 103 -2.47 -8.13 -8.96
CA ILE A 103 -3.05 -6.78 -8.83
C ILE A 103 -4.54 -6.82 -9.18
N THR A 104 -4.91 -7.51 -10.26
CA THR A 104 -6.31 -7.60 -10.72
C THR A 104 -7.16 -8.58 -9.89
N GLN A 105 -6.58 -9.57 -9.22
CA GLN A 105 -7.30 -10.34 -8.19
C GLN A 105 -7.66 -9.47 -6.97
N VAL A 106 -6.77 -8.54 -6.58
CA VAL A 106 -7.02 -7.62 -5.47
C VAL A 106 -7.93 -6.45 -5.87
N ALA A 107 -7.73 -5.86 -7.03
CA ALA A 107 -8.45 -4.69 -7.50
C ALA A 107 -8.97 -4.91 -8.94
N PRO A 108 -10.02 -5.73 -9.11
CA PRO A 108 -10.45 -6.23 -10.43
C PRO A 108 -11.00 -5.18 -11.37
N ASN A 109 -11.17 -3.92 -10.94
CA ASN A 109 -11.62 -2.84 -11.81
C ASN A 109 -10.56 -1.77 -12.09
N VAL A 110 -9.34 -1.87 -11.54
CA VAL A 110 -8.26 -0.92 -11.91
C VAL A 110 -7.73 -1.18 -13.31
N SER A 111 -7.11 -0.18 -13.92
CA SER A 111 -6.42 -0.31 -15.21
C SER A 111 -4.92 -0.49 -14.99
N ILE A 112 -4.30 -1.39 -15.75
CA ILE A 112 -2.87 -1.73 -15.67
C ILE A 112 -2.17 -1.18 -16.90
N MET A 113 -1.15 -0.34 -16.69
CA MET A 113 -0.26 0.17 -17.73
C MET A 113 1.02 -0.69 -17.74
N PRO A 114 1.16 -1.66 -18.67
CA PRO A 114 2.36 -2.48 -18.75
C PRO A 114 3.52 -1.72 -19.37
N LEU A 115 4.65 -1.72 -18.67
CA LEU A 115 5.91 -1.15 -19.11
C LEU A 115 6.97 -2.25 -19.08
N LYS A 116 7.33 -2.75 -20.27
CA LYS A 116 8.27 -3.87 -20.40
C LYS A 116 9.70 -3.34 -20.45
N PHE A 117 10.48 -3.63 -19.41
CA PHE A 117 11.92 -3.35 -19.38
C PHE A 117 12.77 -4.61 -19.12
N LEU A 118 12.13 -5.72 -18.72
CA LEU A 118 12.77 -7.03 -18.66
C LEU A 118 12.49 -7.79 -19.98
N ASP A 119 13.55 -8.33 -20.56
CA ASP A 119 13.48 -9.14 -21.77
C ASP A 119 12.81 -10.50 -21.51
N ASP A 120 12.78 -11.34 -22.54
CA ASP A 120 12.12 -12.65 -22.49
C ASP A 120 12.85 -13.70 -21.64
N LYS A 121 14.00 -13.32 -21.04
CA LYS A 121 14.76 -14.09 -20.06
C LYS A 121 14.67 -13.48 -18.66
N GLY A 122 13.88 -12.42 -18.48
CA GLY A 122 13.76 -11.69 -17.21
C GLY A 122 14.96 -10.79 -16.92
N ILE A 123 15.74 -10.42 -17.94
CA ILE A 123 16.94 -9.58 -17.81
C ILE A 123 16.59 -8.16 -18.27
N GLY A 124 16.94 -7.18 -17.45
CA GLY A 124 16.91 -5.77 -17.83
C GLY A 124 18.05 -5.03 -17.16
N ASP A 125 18.18 -3.75 -17.44
CA ASP A 125 19.18 -2.88 -16.84
C ASP A 125 18.54 -1.66 -16.17
N THR A 126 19.36 -0.95 -15.38
CA THR A 126 18.94 0.24 -14.65
C THR A 126 18.47 1.36 -15.59
N GLY A 127 19.03 1.45 -16.81
CA GLY A 127 18.65 2.45 -17.80
C GLY A 127 17.22 2.24 -18.31
N GLY A 128 16.86 1.00 -18.64
CA GLY A 128 15.49 0.64 -19.02
C GLY A 128 14.49 0.89 -17.90
N ALA A 129 14.85 0.60 -16.65
CA ALA A 129 14.00 0.91 -15.49
C ALA A 129 13.78 2.42 -15.32
N ILE A 130 14.85 3.22 -15.48
CA ILE A 130 14.79 4.69 -15.45
C ILE A 130 13.89 5.24 -16.55
N GLN A 131 13.99 4.73 -17.77
CA GLN A 131 13.13 5.15 -18.90
C GLN A 131 11.66 4.83 -18.63
N ALA A 132 11.36 3.64 -18.10
CA ALA A 132 10.00 3.28 -17.72
C ALA A 132 9.42 4.17 -16.61
N ILE A 133 10.23 4.58 -15.63
CA ILE A 133 9.79 5.52 -14.58
C ILE A 133 9.52 6.91 -15.18
N LYS A 134 10.38 7.39 -16.09
CA LYS A 134 10.18 8.67 -16.79
C LYS A 134 8.90 8.68 -17.62
N TYR A 135 8.60 7.58 -18.29
CA TYR A 135 7.34 7.43 -19.02
C TYR A 135 6.14 7.61 -18.06
N VAL A 136 6.17 6.99 -16.87
CA VAL A 136 5.12 7.19 -15.85
C VAL A 136 5.00 8.66 -15.43
N GLU A 137 6.12 9.35 -15.19
CA GLU A 137 6.13 10.78 -14.86
C GLU A 137 5.51 11.63 -15.97
N ILE A 138 5.90 11.41 -17.23
CA ILE A 138 5.37 12.13 -18.40
C ILE A 138 3.86 11.90 -18.54
N MET A 139 3.41 10.65 -18.48
CA MET A 139 1.98 10.32 -18.58
C MET A 139 1.17 10.96 -17.46
N LYS A 140 1.74 11.09 -16.27
CA LYS A 140 1.08 11.74 -15.13
C LYS A 140 1.02 13.26 -15.29
N GLU A 141 2.15 13.90 -15.54
CA GLU A 141 2.30 15.35 -15.46
C GLU A 141 1.85 16.06 -16.73
N VAL A 142 2.18 15.51 -17.91
CA VAL A 142 1.89 16.13 -19.21
C VAL A 142 0.53 15.67 -19.74
N TYR A 143 0.26 14.37 -19.69
CA TYR A 143 -0.95 13.77 -20.27
C TYR A 143 -2.07 13.53 -19.25
N HIS A 144 -1.84 13.89 -17.98
CA HIS A 144 -2.82 13.84 -16.90
C HIS A 144 -3.47 12.47 -16.69
N VAL A 145 -2.75 11.40 -17.03
CA VAL A 145 -3.18 10.03 -16.74
C VAL A 145 -3.17 9.83 -15.22
N ASN A 146 -4.28 9.32 -14.68
CA ASN A 146 -4.43 9.11 -13.24
C ASN A 146 -3.68 7.87 -12.74
N ILE A 147 -2.36 7.85 -12.95
CA ILE A 147 -1.46 6.86 -12.38
C ILE A 147 -1.34 7.15 -10.89
N VAL A 148 -1.56 6.12 -10.07
CA VAL A 148 -1.53 6.24 -8.61
C VAL A 148 -0.41 5.43 -7.96
N ALA A 149 0.08 4.40 -8.65
CA ALA A 149 1.14 3.56 -8.15
C ALA A 149 1.95 2.93 -9.30
N VAL A 150 3.22 2.67 -9.01
CA VAL A 150 4.11 1.84 -9.80
C VAL A 150 4.37 0.55 -9.04
N ASN A 151 4.15 -0.59 -9.68
CA ASN A 151 4.61 -1.88 -9.18
C ASN A 151 5.99 -2.22 -9.76
N ALA A 152 7.01 -2.18 -8.91
CA ALA A 152 8.38 -2.61 -9.22
C ALA A 152 8.70 -3.92 -8.50
N SER A 153 8.28 -5.03 -9.11
CA SER A 153 8.50 -6.40 -8.61
C SER A 153 9.91 -6.94 -8.93
N TRP A 154 10.89 -6.05 -8.96
CA TRP A 154 12.28 -6.33 -9.30
C TRP A 154 13.22 -5.63 -8.31
N GLY A 155 14.47 -6.06 -8.33
CA GLY A 155 15.55 -5.48 -7.54
C GLY A 155 16.86 -6.16 -7.90
N GLY A 156 17.97 -5.55 -7.49
CA GLY A 156 19.30 -5.99 -7.88
C GLY A 156 20.13 -4.86 -8.50
N GLY A 157 21.14 -5.23 -9.27
CA GLY A 157 22.13 -4.29 -9.81
C GLY A 157 23.35 -4.11 -8.92
N VAL A 158 24.17 -3.11 -9.25
CA VAL A 158 25.51 -2.89 -8.65
C VAL A 158 25.48 -2.12 -7.32
N GLY A 159 24.30 -1.75 -6.82
CA GLY A 159 24.14 -0.97 -5.59
C GLY A 159 23.26 0.28 -5.79
N PHE A 160 23.52 1.32 -5.01
CA PHE A 160 22.81 2.59 -5.09
C PHE A 160 23.06 3.28 -6.44
N SER A 161 22.01 3.83 -7.06
CA SER A 161 22.10 4.63 -8.27
C SER A 161 21.41 5.98 -8.05
N ASP A 162 22.18 7.07 -8.13
CA ASP A 162 21.66 8.44 -7.96
C ASP A 162 20.53 8.75 -8.95
N MET A 163 20.71 8.33 -10.21
CA MET A 163 19.72 8.59 -11.25
C MET A 163 18.41 7.83 -10.98
N LEU A 164 18.49 6.53 -10.63
CA LEU A 164 17.29 5.77 -10.29
C LEU A 164 16.60 6.34 -9.03
N TYR A 165 17.37 6.75 -8.02
CA TYR A 165 16.84 7.41 -6.83
C TYR A 165 16.08 8.70 -7.19
N GLN A 166 16.67 9.55 -8.04
CA GLN A 166 16.07 10.82 -8.46
C GLN A 166 14.77 10.61 -9.24
N GLU A 167 14.72 9.66 -10.17
CA GLU A 167 13.49 9.39 -10.91
C GLU A 167 12.37 8.86 -10.02
N ILE A 168 12.68 7.96 -9.07
CA ILE A 168 11.66 7.48 -8.10
C ILE A 168 11.23 8.64 -7.18
N GLN A 169 12.14 9.54 -6.83
CA GLN A 169 11.83 10.73 -6.04
C GLN A 169 10.90 11.69 -6.79
N ASN A 170 11.02 11.83 -8.12
CA ASN A 170 10.12 12.68 -8.89
C ASN A 170 8.67 12.22 -8.78
N LEU A 171 8.41 10.91 -8.86
CA LEU A 171 7.08 10.34 -8.66
C LEU A 171 6.42 10.71 -7.31
N ASN A 172 7.22 11.04 -6.29
CA ASN A 172 6.71 11.49 -4.99
C ASN A 172 5.95 12.82 -5.12
N LYS A 173 6.43 13.73 -5.96
CA LYS A 173 5.82 15.06 -6.19
C LYS A 173 4.41 14.91 -6.77
N ASP A 174 4.21 13.87 -7.58
CA ASP A 174 2.96 13.64 -8.30
C ASP A 174 2.03 12.67 -7.55
N ASN A 175 2.35 12.41 -6.28
CA ASN A 175 1.58 11.57 -5.38
C ASN A 175 1.45 10.10 -5.88
N ILE A 176 2.50 9.59 -6.54
CA ILE A 176 2.60 8.22 -7.04
C ILE A 176 3.43 7.38 -6.07
N ILE A 177 2.84 6.28 -5.59
CA ILE A 177 3.49 5.34 -4.68
C ILE A 177 4.33 4.35 -5.50
N PHE A 178 5.57 4.10 -5.11
CA PHE A 178 6.47 3.15 -5.76
C PHE A 178 6.62 1.87 -4.90
N LEU A 179 6.02 0.77 -5.35
CA LEU A 179 5.98 -0.48 -4.62
C LEU A 179 7.19 -1.32 -5.01
N SER A 180 8.02 -1.68 -4.04
CA SER A 180 9.25 -2.42 -4.29
C SER A 180 9.30 -3.73 -3.52
N ALA A 181 9.70 -4.79 -4.21
CA ALA A 181 10.02 -6.07 -3.62
C ALA A 181 11.26 -5.98 -2.71
N ALA A 182 11.19 -6.48 -1.47
CA ALA A 182 12.33 -6.43 -0.54
C ALA A 182 13.56 -7.26 -1.02
N GLY A 183 13.34 -8.28 -1.85
CA GLY A 183 14.35 -9.17 -2.42
C GLY A 183 14.32 -10.58 -1.82
N ASN A 184 14.93 -11.53 -2.53
CA ASN A 184 14.75 -12.98 -2.30
C ASN A 184 16.02 -13.70 -1.79
N SER A 185 16.82 -13.06 -0.93
CA SER A 185 18.09 -13.65 -0.44
C SER A 185 18.08 -14.05 1.04
N GLY A 186 16.96 -13.94 1.74
CA GLY A 186 16.84 -14.24 3.18
C GLY A 186 17.70 -13.33 4.06
N ARG A 187 18.11 -12.16 3.56
CA ARG A 187 19.10 -11.28 4.22
C ARG A 187 18.45 -10.12 4.96
N ASN A 188 19.15 -9.63 5.99
CA ASN A 188 18.77 -8.41 6.69
C ASN A 188 19.18 -7.17 5.88
N THR A 189 18.22 -6.44 5.32
CA THR A 189 18.45 -5.24 4.52
C THR A 189 18.79 -4.00 5.33
N ASP A 190 18.61 -4.03 6.66
CA ASP A 190 19.18 -3.00 7.54
C ASP A 190 20.72 -3.06 7.57
N ILE A 191 21.31 -4.20 7.20
CA ILE A 191 22.77 -4.43 7.16
C ILE A 191 23.28 -4.44 5.73
N ILE A 192 22.59 -5.16 4.82
CA ILE A 192 22.97 -5.28 3.41
C ILE A 192 21.79 -4.77 2.55
N PRO A 193 21.78 -3.47 2.22
CA PRO A 193 20.69 -2.86 1.48
C PRO A 193 20.37 -3.58 0.17
N SER A 194 19.11 -3.47 -0.25
CA SER A 194 18.62 -3.93 -1.55
C SER A 194 17.97 -2.74 -2.25
N TYR A 195 18.28 -2.50 -3.51
CA TYR A 195 17.68 -1.40 -4.28
C TYR A 195 16.74 -1.96 -5.36
N PRO A 196 15.62 -1.27 -5.64
CA PRO A 196 15.25 0.06 -5.12
C PRO A 196 14.61 0.09 -3.72
N SER A 197 14.28 -1.05 -3.11
CA SER A 197 13.49 -1.12 -1.87
C SER A 197 14.05 -0.38 -0.66
N CYS A 198 15.38 -0.19 -0.57
CA CYS A 198 16.04 0.51 0.53
C CYS A 198 16.35 1.99 0.24
N TYR A 199 15.90 2.54 -0.89
CA TYR A 199 15.97 4.00 -1.06
C TYR A 199 15.09 4.67 0.00
N GLN A 200 15.64 5.69 0.66
CA GLN A 200 14.94 6.43 1.73
C GLN A 200 14.03 7.50 1.14
N LEU A 201 12.95 7.07 0.49
CA LEU A 201 11.94 7.92 -0.12
C LEU A 201 10.56 7.62 0.46
N ASP A 202 9.81 8.66 0.82
CA ASP A 202 8.50 8.53 1.48
C ASP A 202 7.46 7.78 0.61
N ASN A 203 7.60 7.87 -0.72
CA ASN A 203 6.73 7.21 -1.68
C ASN A 203 7.08 5.74 -1.94
N ILE A 204 8.19 5.23 -1.40
CA ILE A 204 8.53 3.81 -1.50
C ILE A 204 7.82 3.03 -0.40
N ILE A 205 7.24 1.89 -0.79
CA ILE A 205 6.79 0.86 0.15
C ILE A 205 7.52 -0.45 -0.17
N SER A 206 8.38 -0.87 0.75
CA SER A 206 9.19 -2.10 0.66
C SER A 206 8.43 -3.29 1.23
N VAL A 207 8.24 -4.34 0.44
CA VAL A 207 7.34 -5.46 0.76
C VAL A 207 8.10 -6.77 0.92
N GLY A 208 8.01 -7.37 2.12
CA GLY A 208 8.49 -8.71 2.42
C GLY A 208 7.47 -9.80 2.05
N ALA A 209 7.93 -11.04 1.86
CA ALA A 209 7.10 -12.17 1.50
C ALA A 209 6.74 -13.02 2.73
N LEU A 210 5.44 -13.14 3.01
CA LEU A 210 4.89 -14.06 4.01
C LEU A 210 4.81 -15.47 3.42
N ASN A 211 5.14 -16.45 4.24
CA ASN A 211 5.04 -17.86 3.91
C ASN A 211 3.58 -18.36 3.94
N TYR A 212 3.33 -19.51 3.29
CA TYR A 212 2.01 -20.16 3.28
C TYR A 212 1.54 -20.60 4.69
N ASP A 213 2.46 -20.70 5.65
CA ASP A 213 2.13 -20.93 7.08
C ASP A 213 1.40 -19.76 7.75
N LYS A 214 1.29 -18.60 7.06
CA LYS A 214 0.61 -17.37 7.49
C LYS A 214 1.23 -16.68 8.72
N ILE A 215 2.39 -17.15 9.20
CA ILE A 215 2.99 -16.71 10.46
C ILE A 215 4.42 -16.19 10.24
N ASN A 216 5.21 -16.85 9.39
CA ASN A 216 6.60 -16.51 9.17
C ASN A 216 6.79 -15.79 7.84
N LEU A 217 7.84 -14.99 7.74
CA LEU A 217 8.38 -14.66 6.42
C LEU A 217 8.82 -15.95 5.72
N ALA A 218 8.66 -15.98 4.40
CA ALA A 218 9.29 -17.01 3.59
C ALA A 218 10.80 -17.00 3.82
N GLY A 219 11.45 -18.17 3.85
CA GLY A 219 12.88 -18.27 4.15
C GLY A 219 13.78 -17.48 3.18
N PHE A 220 13.32 -17.24 1.96
CA PHE A 220 14.00 -16.40 0.97
C PHE A 220 13.72 -14.90 1.15
N SER A 221 12.70 -14.48 1.91
CA SER A 221 12.35 -13.06 2.01
C SER A 221 13.47 -12.30 2.70
N ASN A 222 13.95 -11.25 2.05
CA ASN A 222 14.67 -10.22 2.75
C ASN A 222 13.76 -9.57 3.80
N TYR A 223 14.38 -9.07 4.86
CA TYR A 223 13.71 -8.47 6.00
C TYR A 223 14.57 -7.32 6.54
N GLY A 224 13.96 -6.41 7.29
CA GLY A 224 14.67 -5.31 7.92
C GLY A 224 13.69 -4.53 8.78
N LYS A 225 14.02 -4.35 10.06
CA LYS A 225 13.16 -3.65 11.01
C LYS A 225 12.99 -2.17 10.63
N ASN A 226 13.92 -1.64 9.83
CA ASN A 226 13.92 -0.25 9.40
C ASN A 226 13.78 -0.09 7.87
N THR A 227 13.99 -1.15 7.09
CA THR A 227 14.08 -1.09 5.62
C THR A 227 13.02 -1.91 4.87
N VAL A 228 12.23 -2.74 5.57
CA VAL A 228 11.07 -3.44 4.99
C VAL A 228 9.83 -3.02 5.75
N ASP A 229 8.84 -2.48 5.04
CA ASP A 229 7.73 -1.78 5.67
C ASP A 229 6.66 -2.73 6.21
N LEU A 230 6.22 -3.67 5.39
CA LEU A 230 5.25 -4.70 5.77
C LEU A 230 5.50 -6.01 5.02
N ALA A 231 4.91 -7.09 5.53
CA ALA A 231 4.85 -8.36 4.82
C ALA A 231 3.54 -8.49 4.04
N SER A 232 3.55 -9.30 2.99
CA SER A 232 2.36 -9.64 2.20
C SER A 232 2.50 -11.08 1.68
N PRO A 233 1.41 -11.82 1.37
CA PRO A 233 1.50 -13.19 0.86
C PRO A 233 2.46 -13.32 -0.34
N GLY A 234 3.50 -14.15 -0.22
CA GLY A 234 4.54 -14.26 -1.25
C GLY A 234 5.06 -15.67 -1.53
N SER A 235 4.57 -16.70 -0.85
CA SER A 235 4.90 -18.11 -1.12
C SER A 235 3.76 -18.85 -1.79
N ALA A 236 4.02 -19.54 -2.90
CA ALA A 236 3.02 -20.33 -3.63
C ALA A 236 1.73 -19.54 -3.90
N ILE A 237 1.86 -18.40 -4.58
CA ILE A 237 0.73 -17.56 -4.96
C ILE A 237 0.28 -17.94 -6.36
N TYR A 238 -1.00 -18.30 -6.49
CA TYR A 238 -1.62 -18.61 -7.75
C TYR A 238 -2.02 -17.34 -8.50
N SER A 239 -1.61 -17.22 -9.76
CA SER A 239 -2.00 -16.10 -10.62
C SER A 239 -1.86 -16.46 -12.10
N THR A 240 -2.26 -15.53 -12.94
CA THR A 240 -2.24 -15.61 -14.40
C THR A 240 -0.82 -15.82 -14.93
N LEU A 241 -0.68 -16.63 -15.95
CA LEU A 241 0.53 -16.80 -16.75
C LEU A 241 0.21 -16.52 -18.23
N PRO A 242 1.23 -16.34 -19.09
CA PRO A 242 1.03 -16.22 -20.53
C PRO A 242 0.22 -17.38 -21.12
N ASN A 243 -0.36 -17.15 -22.31
CA ASN A 243 -1.09 -18.17 -23.08
C ASN A 243 -2.32 -18.77 -22.36
N ASN A 244 -3.11 -17.93 -21.69
CA ASN A 244 -4.32 -18.34 -20.95
C ASN A 244 -4.06 -19.41 -19.88
N ASN A 245 -2.85 -19.42 -19.32
CA ASN A 245 -2.48 -20.34 -18.26
C ASN A 245 -2.54 -19.66 -16.88
N ASN A 246 -2.42 -20.45 -15.82
CA ASN A 246 -2.28 -19.99 -14.44
C ASN A 246 -1.29 -20.88 -13.71
N GLY A 247 -0.59 -20.34 -12.72
CA GLY A 247 0.38 -21.11 -11.95
C GLY A 247 0.84 -20.42 -10.69
N TYR A 248 1.71 -21.11 -9.95
CA TYR A 248 2.24 -20.61 -8.69
C TYR A 248 3.63 -20.02 -8.88
N LEU A 249 3.85 -18.82 -8.36
CA LEU A 249 5.17 -18.25 -8.15
C LEU A 249 5.39 -17.97 -6.66
N SER A 250 6.66 -17.82 -6.27
CA SER A 250 7.07 -17.40 -4.93
C SER A 250 8.14 -16.32 -5.03
N GLY A 251 8.04 -15.28 -4.20
CA GLY A 251 8.98 -14.18 -4.15
C GLY A 251 8.41 -12.95 -3.46
N THR A 252 9.27 -12.04 -3.01
CA THR A 252 8.84 -10.67 -2.64
C THR A 252 8.27 -9.91 -3.83
N SER A 253 8.69 -10.26 -5.05
CA SER A 253 8.11 -9.79 -6.30
C SER A 253 6.62 -10.14 -6.42
N VAL A 254 6.21 -11.25 -5.83
CA VAL A 254 4.84 -11.76 -5.80
C VAL A 254 4.04 -11.17 -4.63
N ALA A 255 4.73 -10.76 -3.55
CA ALA A 255 4.12 -10.12 -2.39
C ALA A 255 3.73 -8.65 -2.63
N ALA A 256 4.59 -7.90 -3.33
CA ALA A 256 4.39 -6.49 -3.68
C ALA A 256 3.04 -6.19 -4.36
N PRO A 257 2.58 -6.92 -5.40
CA PRO A 257 1.34 -6.61 -6.11
C PRO A 257 0.06 -6.68 -5.27
N PHE A 258 0.03 -7.43 -4.17
CA PHE A 258 -1.12 -7.39 -3.25
C PHE A 258 -1.26 -6.01 -2.58
N VAL A 259 -0.13 -5.41 -2.19
CA VAL A 259 -0.09 -4.06 -1.62
C VAL A 259 -0.43 -3.04 -2.71
N THR A 260 0.11 -3.21 -3.92
CA THR A 260 -0.22 -2.36 -5.07
C THR A 260 -1.72 -2.36 -5.39
N GLY A 261 -2.35 -3.53 -5.45
CA GLY A 261 -3.79 -3.64 -5.66
C GLY A 261 -4.59 -3.00 -4.52
N THR A 262 -4.14 -3.13 -3.28
CA THR A 262 -4.77 -2.47 -2.12
C THR A 262 -4.75 -0.95 -2.26
N ILE A 263 -3.63 -0.37 -2.71
CA ILE A 263 -3.52 1.07 -3.00
C ILE A 263 -4.48 1.46 -4.12
N GLY A 264 -4.61 0.64 -5.16
CA GLY A 264 -5.61 0.82 -6.22
C GLY A 264 -7.04 0.89 -5.66
N LEU A 265 -7.40 0.00 -4.74
CA LEU A 265 -8.70 0.06 -4.05
C LEU A 265 -8.85 1.34 -3.23
N MET A 266 -7.84 1.72 -2.43
CA MET A 266 -7.86 2.93 -1.60
C MET A 266 -8.04 4.20 -2.44
N LYS A 267 -7.32 4.31 -3.56
CA LYS A 267 -7.42 5.45 -4.49
C LYS A 267 -8.73 5.47 -5.26
N SER A 268 -9.36 4.32 -5.50
CA SER A 268 -10.68 4.25 -6.15
C SER A 268 -11.81 4.86 -5.33
N VAL A 269 -11.69 4.85 -4.00
CA VAL A 269 -12.69 5.42 -3.08
C VAL A 269 -12.33 6.82 -2.61
N ASN A 270 -11.03 7.15 -2.56
CA ASN A 270 -10.56 8.47 -2.24
C ASN A 270 -9.27 8.78 -3.02
N ASN A 271 -9.42 9.40 -4.20
CA ASN A 271 -8.29 9.67 -5.08
C ASN A 271 -7.31 10.73 -4.49
N ASN A 272 -7.80 11.54 -3.53
CA ASN A 272 -7.04 12.64 -2.92
C ASN A 272 -6.12 12.20 -1.77
N LEU A 273 -6.10 10.92 -1.40
CA LEU A 273 -5.20 10.43 -0.36
C LEU A 273 -3.75 10.78 -0.70
N SER A 274 -3.04 11.40 0.23
CA SER A 274 -1.60 11.62 0.07
C SER A 274 -0.79 10.34 0.27
N ILE A 275 0.45 10.29 -0.23
CA ILE A 275 1.42 9.23 0.06
C ILE A 275 1.53 8.97 1.57
N GLY A 276 1.64 10.04 2.37
CA GLY A 276 1.74 9.93 3.82
C GLY A 276 0.52 9.27 4.46
N GLU A 277 -0.69 9.61 4.00
CA GLU A 277 -1.92 8.95 4.46
C GLU A 277 -1.98 7.49 4.04
N ILE A 278 -1.65 7.16 2.79
CA ILE A 278 -1.67 5.78 2.28
C ILE A 278 -0.69 4.92 3.06
N ARG A 279 0.54 5.41 3.22
CA ARG A 279 1.59 4.72 3.97
C ARG A 279 1.18 4.54 5.43
N TRP A 280 0.61 5.57 6.06
CA TRP A 280 0.11 5.46 7.43
C TRP A 280 -1.03 4.44 7.55
N ASP A 281 -2.02 4.50 6.68
CA ASP A 281 -3.18 3.60 6.67
C ASP A 281 -2.72 2.15 6.51
N LEU A 282 -1.84 1.86 5.55
CA LEU A 282 -1.30 0.51 5.31
C LEU A 282 -0.52 -0.04 6.50
N LEU A 283 0.41 0.74 7.06
CA LEU A 283 1.32 0.23 8.11
C LEU A 283 0.65 0.11 9.48
N ASN A 284 -0.42 0.86 9.72
CA ASN A 284 -1.17 0.81 10.97
C ASN A 284 -2.40 -0.12 10.91
N SER A 285 -2.81 -0.55 9.72
CA SER A 285 -3.91 -1.50 9.54
C SER A 285 -3.50 -2.96 9.49
N VAL A 286 -2.19 -3.25 9.45
CA VAL A 286 -1.67 -4.60 9.29
C VAL A 286 -2.25 -5.57 10.32
N ASN A 287 -2.44 -6.82 9.90
CA ASN A 287 -2.61 -7.91 10.84
C ASN A 287 -1.26 -8.17 11.51
N LYS A 288 -1.13 -7.82 12.80
CA LYS A 288 0.11 -7.98 13.57
C LYS A 288 0.42 -9.46 13.76
N ILE A 289 1.66 -9.83 13.46
CA ILE A 289 2.13 -11.21 13.62
C ILE A 289 3.40 -11.14 14.46
N SER A 290 3.40 -11.79 15.63
CA SER A 290 4.50 -11.68 16.60
C SER A 290 5.87 -12.05 16.01
N ALA A 291 5.93 -13.01 15.08
CA ALA A 291 7.17 -13.40 14.40
C ALA A 291 7.75 -12.28 13.49
N LEU A 292 6.97 -11.26 13.16
CA LEU A 292 7.36 -10.17 12.27
C LEU A 292 7.79 -8.89 13.00
N SER A 293 7.62 -8.80 14.32
CA SER A 293 7.83 -7.56 15.10
C SER A 293 9.23 -6.95 14.97
N ASP A 294 10.24 -7.79 14.75
CA ASP A 294 11.63 -7.39 14.55
C ASP A 294 12.13 -7.68 13.13
N LYS A 295 11.21 -7.92 12.19
CA LYS A 295 11.53 -8.26 10.80
C LYS A 295 11.04 -7.22 9.80
N VAL A 296 9.96 -6.51 10.08
CA VAL A 296 9.42 -5.43 9.24
C VAL A 296 8.93 -4.28 10.12
N VAL A 297 8.93 -3.05 9.62
CA VAL A 297 8.58 -1.81 10.35
C VAL A 297 7.19 -1.91 11.00
N SER A 298 6.21 -2.37 10.24
CA SER A 298 4.83 -2.54 10.72
C SER A 298 4.66 -3.75 11.63
N GLY A 299 5.63 -4.66 11.74
CA GLY A 299 5.50 -5.90 12.50
C GLY A 299 4.31 -6.80 12.10
N GLY A 300 3.83 -6.70 10.86
CA GLY A 300 2.62 -7.41 10.44
C GLY A 300 2.52 -7.65 8.93
N CYS A 301 1.46 -8.37 8.57
CA CYS A 301 1.06 -8.63 7.20
C CYS A 301 -0.05 -7.67 6.76
N LEU A 302 -0.08 -7.32 5.48
CA LEU A 302 -1.14 -6.55 4.85
C LEU A 302 -2.54 -7.02 5.28
N ASP A 303 -3.42 -6.06 5.57
CA ASP A 303 -4.86 -6.27 5.68
C ASP A 303 -5.55 -5.22 4.81
N THR A 304 -6.04 -5.66 3.65
CA THR A 304 -6.62 -4.81 2.61
C THR A 304 -7.93 -4.16 3.10
N ASN A 305 -8.78 -4.90 3.80
CA ASN A 305 -10.03 -4.36 4.31
C ASN A 305 -9.80 -3.29 5.38
N ASN A 306 -8.90 -3.51 6.32
CA ASN A 306 -8.60 -2.53 7.36
C ASN A 306 -7.94 -1.28 6.76
N ALA A 307 -7.01 -1.43 5.81
CA ALA A 307 -6.39 -0.31 5.10
C ALA A 307 -7.44 0.52 4.36
N LEU A 308 -8.33 -0.14 3.62
CA LEU A 308 -9.40 0.52 2.88
C LEU A 308 -10.39 1.25 3.80
N ARG A 309 -10.77 0.64 4.93
CA ARG A 309 -11.66 1.27 5.91
C ARG A 309 -11.04 2.50 6.57
N LEU A 310 -9.74 2.48 6.86
CA LEU A 310 -9.03 3.68 7.31
C LEU A 310 -9.05 4.77 6.23
N SER A 311 -8.82 4.42 4.97
CA SER A 311 -8.69 5.39 3.89
C SER A 311 -9.97 6.21 3.62
N ILE A 312 -11.15 5.60 3.81
CA ILE A 312 -12.46 6.27 3.73
C ILE A 312 -12.93 6.86 5.07
N GLY A 313 -12.08 6.79 6.09
CA GLY A 313 -12.34 7.36 7.40
C GLY A 313 -13.41 6.64 8.22
N LEU A 314 -13.72 5.38 7.88
CA LEU A 314 -14.53 4.52 8.75
C LEU A 314 -13.76 4.13 10.03
N ASN A 315 -12.43 4.27 10.00
CA ASN A 315 -11.53 4.07 11.15
C ASN A 315 -10.62 5.29 11.45
N LYS A 316 -10.78 6.45 10.76
CA LYS A 316 -9.93 7.64 11.01
C LYS A 316 -10.29 8.29 12.35
N ILE A 317 -9.27 8.51 13.17
CA ILE A 317 -9.33 9.34 14.37
C ILE A 317 -9.26 10.81 13.93
N ASN A 318 -10.37 11.54 13.98
CA ASN A 318 -10.31 12.98 13.74
C ASN A 318 -9.61 13.70 14.92
N TYR A 319 -8.59 14.50 14.61
CA TYR A 319 -7.92 15.39 15.54
C TYR A 319 -8.87 16.49 16.04
N ILE A 320 -8.82 16.80 17.34
CA ILE A 320 -9.56 17.92 17.93
C ILE A 320 -8.56 19.00 18.33
N ASN A 321 -8.64 20.17 17.69
CA ASN A 321 -7.88 21.35 18.11
C ASN A 321 -8.55 21.95 19.35
N ILE A 322 -7.82 22.02 20.46
CA ILE A 322 -8.30 22.64 21.71
C ILE A 322 -7.86 24.11 21.73
N PRO A 323 -8.79 25.08 21.85
CA PRO A 323 -8.46 26.51 21.89
C PRO A 323 -7.52 26.88 23.05
N GLN A 324 -6.74 27.95 22.87
CA GLN A 324 -5.85 28.46 23.93
C GLN A 324 -6.63 29.09 25.10
N GLU A 325 -7.80 29.65 24.82
CA GLU A 325 -8.70 30.22 25.81
C GLU A 325 -9.73 29.19 26.30
N PRO A 326 -10.17 29.24 27.58
CA PRO A 326 -11.17 28.33 28.13
C PRO A 326 -12.45 28.31 27.28
N SER A 327 -12.69 27.18 26.63
CA SER A 327 -13.77 27.01 25.65
C SER A 327 -14.49 25.67 25.85
N ILE A 328 -15.76 25.62 25.42
CA ILE A 328 -16.48 24.35 25.24
C ILE A 328 -16.21 23.85 23.83
N VAL A 329 -15.59 22.68 23.71
CA VAL A 329 -15.36 22.02 22.43
C VAL A 329 -16.36 20.87 22.28
N LYS A 330 -17.22 20.95 21.26
CA LYS A 330 -18.21 19.91 20.97
C LYS A 330 -17.67 18.96 19.91
N VAL A 331 -17.72 17.66 20.20
CA VAL A 331 -17.26 16.61 19.30
C VAL A 331 -18.42 15.69 19.00
N ASN A 332 -18.68 15.47 17.71
CA ASN A 332 -19.73 14.58 17.21
C ASN A 332 -19.09 13.26 16.78
N ILE A 333 -19.45 12.14 17.41
CA ILE A 333 -18.67 10.88 17.34
C ILE A 333 -18.90 10.02 16.09
N ASN A 334 -19.10 10.61 14.92
CA ASN A 334 -19.17 9.81 13.69
C ASN A 334 -17.78 9.40 13.14
N LYS A 335 -16.65 9.91 13.70
CA LYS A 335 -15.28 9.73 13.17
C LYS A 335 -14.12 9.95 14.20
N VAL A 336 -14.14 9.36 15.39
CA VAL A 336 -12.98 9.42 16.33
C VAL A 336 -12.85 8.13 17.14
N PHE A 337 -11.67 7.50 17.21
CA PHE A 337 -11.26 6.71 18.40
C PHE A 337 -9.76 6.65 18.69
N GLY A 338 -9.32 7.30 19.77
CA GLY A 338 -8.10 6.94 20.52
C GLY A 338 -7.88 7.80 21.77
N ILE A 339 -8.17 7.26 22.96
CA ILE A 339 -7.80 7.81 24.28
C ILE A 339 -7.26 6.64 25.12
N ILE A 340 -6.00 6.67 25.53
CA ILE A 340 -5.43 5.65 26.44
C ILE A 340 -5.46 6.18 27.88
N LYS A 341 -6.04 5.39 28.78
CA LYS A 341 -5.98 5.59 30.23
C LYS A 341 -4.87 4.70 30.81
N HIS A 342 -3.84 5.29 31.40
CA HIS A 342 -2.82 4.51 32.10
C HIS A 342 -3.36 4.02 33.44
N GLN A 343 -3.22 2.71 33.74
CA GLN A 343 -3.86 2.08 34.90
C GLN A 343 -3.42 2.68 36.25
N ASN A 344 -2.29 3.40 36.31
CA ASN A 344 -1.71 3.93 37.55
C ASN A 344 -1.46 5.46 37.56
N GLN A 345 -1.98 6.23 36.59
CA GLN A 345 -1.83 7.69 36.60
C GLN A 345 -3.10 8.40 36.14
N SER A 346 -3.41 9.55 36.76
CA SER A 346 -4.50 10.46 36.36
C SER A 346 -4.22 11.18 35.02
N THR A 347 -3.54 10.51 34.10
CA THR A 347 -3.07 11.06 32.83
C THR A 347 -3.81 10.44 31.66
N ILE A 348 -4.13 11.29 30.68
CA ILE A 348 -4.62 10.91 29.36
C ILE A 348 -3.56 11.35 28.35
N SER A 349 -3.18 10.43 27.47
CA SER A 349 -2.19 10.70 26.42
C SER A 349 -2.87 10.85 25.06
N VAL A 350 -2.47 11.88 24.32
CA VAL A 350 -2.91 12.10 22.93
C VAL A 350 -1.79 11.65 21.99
N ILE A 351 -2.15 10.79 21.03
CA ILE A 351 -1.23 10.23 20.03
C ILE A 351 -1.40 11.01 18.72
N ILE A 352 -0.28 11.44 18.13
CA ILE A 352 -0.22 12.02 16.78
C ILE A 352 0.89 11.29 16.03
N ASN A 353 0.61 10.77 14.83
CA ASN A 353 1.58 10.07 13.97
C ASN A 353 2.33 8.93 14.68
N GLY A 354 1.63 8.14 15.51
CA GLY A 354 2.24 7.02 16.24
C GLY A 354 3.20 7.43 17.37
N ARG A 355 3.27 8.71 17.72
CA ARG A 355 4.04 9.23 18.86
C ARG A 355 3.10 9.86 19.89
N GLU A 356 3.40 9.64 21.15
CA GLU A 356 2.75 10.35 22.25
C GLU A 356 3.17 11.82 22.22
N VAL A 357 2.22 12.73 22.00
CA VAL A 357 2.55 14.15 21.79
C VAL A 357 2.27 15.01 23.02
N LYS A 358 1.38 14.60 23.94
CA LYS A 358 1.24 15.26 25.24
C LYS A 358 0.49 14.46 26.30
N ASN A 359 0.95 14.63 27.54
CA ASN A 359 0.28 14.19 28.77
C ASN A 359 -0.72 15.26 29.24
N PHE A 360 -1.96 14.85 29.55
CA PHE A 360 -2.97 15.70 30.18
C PHE A 360 -3.34 15.14 31.54
N ILE A 361 -3.32 15.94 32.61
CA ILE A 361 -3.89 15.53 33.90
C ILE A 361 -5.42 15.71 33.85
N ALA A 362 -6.14 14.60 34.00
CA ALA A 362 -7.58 14.61 34.18
C ALA A 362 -7.90 14.88 35.67
N SER A 363 -8.72 15.89 35.96
CA SER A 363 -9.32 16.04 37.29
C SER A 363 -10.83 16.19 37.18
N GLY A 364 -11.54 15.24 37.77
CA GLY A 364 -12.99 15.13 37.83
C GLY A 364 -13.33 13.79 38.45
N LYS A 365 -14.12 13.79 39.53
CA LYS A 365 -14.47 12.57 40.24
C LYS A 365 -15.51 11.76 39.46
N PHE A 366 -15.20 10.51 39.14
CA PHE A 366 -16.15 9.44 39.43
C PHE A 366 -16.16 9.32 40.96
N SER A 367 -17.10 10.02 41.61
CA SER A 367 -17.33 10.13 43.08
C SER A 367 -16.10 10.40 44.01
N GLU A 368 -16.17 11.54 44.71
CA GLU A 368 -15.21 12.17 45.66
C GLU A 368 -14.62 11.27 46.79
N PRO A 369 -13.50 11.65 47.51
CA PRO A 369 -12.81 12.95 47.58
C PRO A 369 -11.24 12.95 47.50
N LEU A 370 -10.67 14.07 47.05
CA LEU A 370 -9.28 14.49 47.33
C LEU A 370 -9.33 16.00 47.63
N LYS A 371 -8.78 16.39 48.79
CA LYS A 371 -8.75 17.76 49.33
C LYS A 371 -7.48 18.50 48.90
N ARG A 372 -7.69 19.81 48.66
CA ARG A 372 -6.79 20.99 48.84
C ARG A 372 -5.43 21.04 48.10
N ASN A 373 -5.33 21.88 47.05
CA ASN A 373 -5.01 23.33 47.10
C ASN A 373 -4.33 23.81 45.79
N MET A 374 -4.95 24.82 45.16
CA MET A 374 -4.43 26.01 44.43
C MET A 374 -3.21 25.85 43.49
N PHE A 375 -3.27 26.19 42.19
CA PHE A 375 -3.36 27.56 41.64
C PHE A 375 -4.26 27.70 40.39
N HIS A 376 -4.88 28.88 40.23
CA HIS A 376 -5.73 29.30 39.13
C HIS A 376 -5.02 29.33 37.76
N ARG A 377 -5.61 28.67 36.75
CA ARG A 377 -5.60 28.96 35.29
C ARG A 377 -6.52 27.95 34.57
N GLY A 378 -7.32 28.45 33.63
CA GLY A 378 -8.61 27.88 33.18
C GLY A 378 -8.59 26.46 32.59
N TRP A 379 -9.74 25.79 32.72
CA TRP A 379 -10.00 24.44 32.20
C TRP A 379 -10.81 24.52 30.91
N ASN A 380 -10.51 23.68 29.92
CA ASN A 380 -11.38 23.45 28.78
C ASN A 380 -12.37 22.31 29.09
N THR A 381 -13.57 22.39 28.54
CA THR A 381 -14.57 21.30 28.66
C THR A 381 -14.82 20.71 27.28
N VAL A 382 -14.57 19.41 27.13
CA VAL A 382 -14.89 18.65 25.94
C VAL A 382 -16.22 17.95 26.16
N GLU A 383 -17.20 18.23 25.30
CA GLU A 383 -18.51 17.59 25.30
C GLU A 383 -18.58 16.58 24.15
N ILE A 384 -18.95 15.34 24.46
CA ILE A 384 -19.00 14.22 23.51
C ILE A 384 -20.46 13.93 23.19
N TYR A 385 -20.83 13.96 21.91
CA TYR A 385 -22.21 13.77 21.43
C TYR A 385 -22.34 12.62 20.44
N GLU A 386 -23.36 11.79 20.60
CA GLU A 386 -23.77 10.72 19.66
C GLU A 386 -25.20 10.97 19.20
N ASN A 387 -25.44 11.01 17.89
CA ASN A 387 -26.77 11.24 17.31
C ASN A 387 -27.51 12.45 17.92
N GLY A 388 -26.77 13.50 18.25
CA GLY A 388 -27.29 14.71 18.89
C GLY A 388 -27.51 14.64 20.40
N MET A 389 -27.34 13.47 21.03
CA MET A 389 -27.39 13.28 22.48
C MET A 389 -26.01 13.42 23.12
N LEU A 390 -25.92 14.20 24.20
CA LEU A 390 -24.69 14.35 24.96
C LEU A 390 -24.42 13.06 25.76
N LEU A 391 -23.30 12.40 25.47
CA LEU A 391 -22.87 11.19 26.17
C LEU A 391 -21.98 11.48 27.39
N ASN A 392 -21.04 12.43 27.27
CA ASN A 392 -20.06 12.67 28.33
C ASN A 392 -19.46 14.09 28.30
N LYS A 393 -18.89 14.52 29.42
CA LYS A 393 -18.10 15.76 29.55
C LYS A 393 -16.76 15.50 30.21
N VAL A 394 -15.68 15.93 29.59
CA VAL A 394 -14.32 15.80 30.15
C VAL A 394 -13.73 17.19 30.34
N ARG A 395 -13.24 17.48 31.54
CA ARG A 395 -12.46 18.69 31.81
C ARG A 395 -10.98 18.39 31.60
N ILE A 396 -10.35 19.18 30.74
CA ILE A 396 -8.95 19.03 30.40
C ILE A 396 -8.18 20.32 30.67
N LYS A 397 -6.97 20.19 31.19
CA LYS A 397 -6.02 21.28 31.38
C LYS A 397 -4.80 20.99 30.54
N ARG A 398 -4.42 21.92 29.66
CA ARG A 398 -3.18 21.82 28.89
C ARG A 398 -2.00 21.91 29.85
N ILE A 399 -1.15 20.90 29.88
CA ILE A 399 0.18 20.98 30.50
C ILE A 399 1.09 21.59 29.44
N VAL A 400 1.77 22.68 29.78
CA VAL A 400 2.71 23.35 28.86
C VAL A 400 3.90 22.44 28.63
#